data_AF-J9F7T6-F1
#
_entry.id   AF-J9F7T6-F1
#
_cell.length_a   1.000
_cell.length_b   1.000
_cell.length_c   1.000
_cell.angle_alpha   90.00
_cell.angle_beta   90.00
_cell.angle_gamma   90.00
#
_symmetry.space_group_name_H-M   'P 1'
#
loop_
_entity.id
_entity.type
_entity.pdbx_description
1 polymer ?
#
loop_
_entity_poly.entity_id
_entity_poly.type
_entity_poly.pdbx_seq_one_letter_code
_entity_poly.pdbx_strand_id
1 'polypeptide(L)'
;MMLMRFLMRLHDKFVTIELKNGTVVMGYVSSVDLAMNFHLNRVAMTLKSEKPVSMDAVSIRGNNIRYVIFPKNLNLDALMIDVPQQRKKTRKTPDQAHSQSVAVRGGRGRNSGRGGPCGRHPARSGGRGGAKSWNKR
;
A
#
# COMPACT_ATOMS: atom_id res chain seq x y z
N MET A 1 -19.88 7.99 -11.97
CA MET A 1 -18.42 8.12 -11.77
C MET A 1 -18.11 8.63 -10.36
N MET A 2 -16.91 8.35 -9.85
CA MET A 2 -16.35 9.04 -8.68
C MET A 2 -15.44 10.19 -9.14
N LEU A 3 -15.69 11.42 -8.67
CA LEU A 3 -14.88 12.62 -8.97
C LEU A 3 -13.37 12.39 -8.71
N MET A 4 -13.03 11.60 -7.70
CA MET A 4 -11.62 11.31 -7.36
C MET A 4 -10.86 10.67 -8.51
N ARG A 5 -11.49 9.75 -9.25
CA ARG A 5 -10.83 9.08 -10.38
C ARG A 5 -10.49 10.06 -11.50
N PHE A 6 -11.34 11.04 -11.72
CA PHE A 6 -11.06 12.12 -12.66
C PHE A 6 -9.86 12.96 -12.19
N LEU A 7 -9.84 13.38 -10.92
CA LEU A 7 -8.73 14.17 -10.37
C LEU A 7 -7.38 13.44 -10.45
N MET A 8 -7.37 12.12 -10.22
CA MET A 8 -6.18 11.29 -10.36
C MET A 8 -5.61 11.23 -11.79
N ARG A 9 -6.39 11.60 -12.81
CA ARG A 9 -5.94 11.65 -14.22
C ARG A 9 -5.39 13.01 -14.64
N LEU A 10 -5.32 13.98 -13.73
CA LEU A 10 -4.81 15.33 -14.00
C LEU A 10 -3.28 15.42 -14.07
N HIS A 11 -2.56 14.31 -14.16
CA HIS A 11 -1.09 14.29 -14.28
C HIS A 11 -0.59 15.22 -15.41
N ASP A 12 0.45 16.01 -15.11
CA ASP A 12 1.04 17.05 -15.95
C ASP A 12 0.07 18.15 -16.43
N LYS A 13 -1.11 18.28 -15.81
CA LYS A 13 -2.01 19.40 -16.08
C LYS A 13 -1.66 20.58 -15.17
N PHE A 14 -1.61 21.76 -15.76
CA PHE A 14 -1.48 22.99 -15.00
C PHE A 14 -2.79 23.31 -14.30
N VAL A 15 -2.75 23.62 -13.01
CA VAL A 15 -3.94 23.96 -12.22
C VAL A 15 -3.66 25.14 -11.31
N THR A 16 -4.74 25.82 -10.91
CA THR A 16 -4.70 26.83 -9.84
C THR A 16 -5.57 26.36 -8.68
N ILE A 17 -5.03 26.34 -7.47
CA ILE A 17 -5.70 25.84 -6.27
C ILE A 17 -5.82 27.00 -5.28
N GLU A 18 -7.04 27.32 -4.86
CA GLU A 18 -7.26 28.21 -3.72
C GLU A 18 -7.45 27.37 -2.44
N LEU A 19 -6.70 27.72 -1.41
CA LEU A 19 -6.83 27.14 -0.08
C LEU A 19 -7.82 27.93 0.78
N LYS A 20 -8.37 27.29 1.81
CA LYS A 20 -9.34 27.90 2.74
C LYS A 20 -8.84 29.16 3.45
N ASN A 21 -7.53 29.31 3.60
CA ASN A 21 -6.89 30.49 4.20
C ASN A 21 -6.66 31.64 3.18
N GLY A 22 -7.03 31.46 1.91
CA GLY A 22 -6.84 32.44 0.84
C GLY A 22 -5.47 32.37 0.16
N THR A 23 -4.62 31.40 0.50
CA THR A 23 -3.40 31.10 -0.27
C THR A 23 -3.79 30.55 -1.65
N VAL A 24 -3.13 31.04 -2.69
CA VAL A 24 -3.29 30.55 -4.07
C VAL A 24 -2.02 29.81 -4.47
N VAL A 25 -2.16 28.59 -4.97
CA VAL A 25 -1.05 27.76 -5.44
C VAL A 25 -1.27 27.41 -6.91
N MET A 26 -0.33 27.77 -7.76
CA MET A 26 -0.34 27.49 -9.19
C MET A 26 0.79 26.54 -9.52
N GLY A 27 0.54 25.50 -10.32
CA GLY A 27 1.59 24.55 -10.70
C GLY A 27 1.08 23.38 -11.54
N TYR A 28 1.99 22.47 -11.88
CA TYR A 28 1.66 21.24 -12.60
C TYR A 28 1.37 20.12 -11.62
N VAL A 29 0.27 19.39 -11.84
CA VAL A 29 -0.09 18.24 -10.99
C VAL A 29 0.84 17.07 -11.26
N SER A 30 1.56 16.64 -10.23
CA SER A 30 2.38 15.44 -10.23
C SER A 30 1.53 14.21 -9.88
N SER A 31 0.68 14.32 -8.86
CA SER A 31 -0.24 13.25 -8.48
C SER A 31 -1.36 13.78 -7.59
N VAL A 32 -2.46 13.02 -7.54
CA VAL A 32 -3.59 13.26 -6.63
C VAL A 32 -3.96 11.94 -5.98
N ASP A 33 -4.31 11.97 -4.70
CA ASP A 33 -4.76 10.78 -3.98
C ASP A 33 -6.27 10.75 -3.73
N LEU A 34 -6.74 9.67 -3.09
CA LEU A 34 -8.16 9.48 -2.75
C LEU A 34 -8.67 10.49 -1.71
N ALA A 35 -7.78 11.12 -0.94
CA ALA A 35 -8.12 12.12 0.07
C ALA A 35 -8.07 13.56 -0.48
N MET A 36 -7.93 13.71 -1.81
CA MET A 36 -7.72 14.98 -2.51
C MET A 36 -6.43 15.71 -2.11
N ASN A 37 -5.41 15.02 -1.62
CA ASN A 37 -4.10 15.63 -1.50
C ASN A 37 -3.51 15.84 -2.90
N PHE A 38 -3.01 17.03 -3.17
CA PHE A 38 -2.39 17.40 -4.44
C PHE A 38 -0.89 17.53 -4.26
N HIS A 39 -0.15 16.85 -5.12
CA HIS A 39 1.28 17.05 -5.28
C HIS A 39 1.51 17.86 -6.55
N LEU A 40 2.16 19.02 -6.41
CA LEU A 40 2.43 19.93 -7.51
C LEU A 40 3.93 20.13 -7.69
N ASN A 41 4.38 20.30 -8.93
CA ASN A 41 5.74 20.68 -9.30
C ASN A 41 5.73 22.02 -10.08
N ARG A 42 6.89 22.71 -10.09
CA ARG A 42 7.08 24.03 -10.73
C ARG A 42 6.01 25.02 -10.27
N VAL A 43 6.04 25.29 -8.97
CA VAL A 43 4.96 25.95 -8.25
C VAL A 43 5.24 27.44 -8.09
N ALA A 44 4.22 28.25 -8.32
CA ALA A 44 4.15 29.63 -7.86
C ALA A 44 3.06 29.72 -6.77
N MET A 45 3.46 30.03 -5.55
CA MET A 45 2.58 30.14 -4.39
C MET A 45 2.46 31.59 -3.95
N THR A 46 1.22 32.06 -3.77
CA THR A 46 0.94 33.42 -3.32
C THR A 46 0.16 33.34 -2.02
N LEU A 47 0.77 33.81 -0.93
CA LEU A 47 0.07 33.98 0.34
C LEU A 47 -0.94 35.13 0.21
N LYS A 48 -1.97 35.13 1.07
CA LYS A 48 -3.03 36.13 1.00
C LYS A 48 -2.44 37.53 1.11
N SER A 49 -2.63 38.34 0.08
CA SER A 49 -2.13 39.72 -0.02
C SER A 49 -0.60 39.87 -0.06
N GLU A 50 0.14 38.80 -0.38
CA GLU A 50 1.59 38.83 -0.52
C GLU A 50 2.03 38.65 -1.98
N LYS A 51 3.34 38.78 -2.22
CA LYS A 51 3.91 38.53 -3.55
C LYS A 51 4.06 37.02 -3.80
N PRO A 52 3.99 36.57 -5.08
CA PRO A 52 4.24 35.17 -5.41
C PRO A 52 5.67 34.74 -5.07
N VAL A 53 5.80 33.52 -4.54
CA VAL A 53 7.05 32.83 -4.24
C VAL A 53 7.13 31.57 -5.10
N SER A 54 8.26 31.40 -5.79
CA SER A 54 8.53 30.20 -6.60
C SER A 54 9.06 29.06 -5.74
N MET A 55 8.61 27.84 -6.00
CA MET A 55 9.02 26.61 -5.32
C MET A 55 9.11 25.45 -6.31
N ASP A 56 10.00 24.50 -6.08
CA ASP A 56 10.17 23.35 -6.97
C ASP A 56 9.00 22.36 -6.88
N ALA A 57 8.55 22.07 -5.64
CA ALA A 57 7.47 21.15 -5.37
C ALA A 57 6.68 21.54 -4.11
N VAL A 58 5.38 21.27 -4.09
CA VAL A 58 4.49 21.48 -2.94
C VAL A 58 3.53 20.30 -2.81
N SER A 59 3.26 19.89 -1.57
CA SER A 59 2.20 18.94 -1.24
C SER A 59 1.12 19.64 -0.43
N ILE A 60 -0.12 19.56 -0.90
CA ILE A 60 -1.28 20.22 -0.30
C ILE A 60 -2.22 19.15 0.23
N ARG A 61 -2.59 19.25 1.51
CA ARG A 61 -3.61 18.38 2.10
C ARG A 61 -5.01 18.74 1.58
N GLY A 62 -5.77 17.75 1.12
CA GLY A 62 -7.06 17.95 0.46
C GLY A 62 -8.12 18.64 1.31
N ASN A 63 -8.07 18.51 2.64
CA ASN A 63 -9.00 19.18 3.54
C ASN A 63 -8.85 20.72 3.55
N ASN A 64 -7.68 21.24 3.14
CA ASN A 64 -7.38 22.67 3.10
C ASN A 64 -7.75 23.30 1.76
N ILE A 65 -8.07 22.49 0.75
CA ILE A 65 -8.47 22.97 -0.57
C ILE A 65 -9.89 23.53 -0.49
N ARG A 66 -10.08 24.71 -1.06
CA ARG A 66 -11.40 25.33 -1.24
C ARG A 66 -11.97 24.97 -2.60
N TYR A 67 -11.20 25.20 -3.66
CA TYR A 67 -11.56 24.82 -5.03
C TYR A 67 -10.31 24.74 -5.92
N VAL A 68 -10.46 24.06 -7.07
CA VAL A 68 -9.43 23.92 -8.10
C VAL A 68 -9.97 24.52 -9.40
N ILE A 69 -9.18 25.40 -10.03
CA ILE A 69 -9.44 25.97 -11.34
C ILE A 69 -8.66 25.17 -12.38
N PHE A 70 -9.37 24.63 -13.36
CA PHE A 70 -8.78 23.92 -14.50
C PHE A 70 -8.50 24.86 -15.68
N PRO A 71 -7.54 24.50 -16.56
CA PRO A 71 -7.35 25.19 -17.83
C PRO A 71 -8.63 25.15 -18.68
N LYS A 72 -8.94 26.25 -19.37
CA LYS A 72 -10.14 26.35 -20.22
C LYS A 72 -10.18 25.31 -21.35
N ASN A 73 -9.03 24.83 -21.78
CA ASN A 73 -8.85 23.86 -22.86
C ASN A 73 -8.68 22.41 -22.36
N LEU A 74 -8.98 22.13 -21.09
CA LEU A 74 -8.94 20.77 -20.57
C LEU A 74 -10.09 19.95 -21.18
N ASN A 75 -9.77 18.88 -21.91
CA ASN A 75 -10.77 17.96 -22.46
C ASN A 75 -11.35 17.09 -21.34
N LEU A 76 -12.46 17.53 -20.76
CA LEU A 76 -13.12 16.88 -19.64
C LEU A 76 -13.66 15.49 -20.04
N ASP A 77 -14.26 15.37 -21.23
CA ASP A 77 -14.88 14.12 -21.69
C ASP A 77 -13.87 12.97 -21.74
N ALA A 78 -12.68 13.23 -22.28
CA ALA A 78 -11.60 12.23 -22.35
C ALA A 78 -11.12 11.78 -20.95
N LEU A 79 -11.09 12.71 -19.99
CA LEU A 79 -10.62 12.44 -18.63
C LEU A 79 -11.69 11.80 -17.75
N MET A 80 -12.97 12.06 -18.03
CA MET A 80 -14.10 11.57 -17.26
C MET A 80 -14.46 10.11 -17.57
N ILE A 81 -14.00 9.54 -18.69
CA ILE A 81 -14.22 8.12 -19.01
C ILE A 81 -13.49 7.25 -17.97
N ASP A 82 -14.28 6.56 -17.13
CA ASP A 82 -13.80 5.52 -16.23
C ASP A 82 -13.34 4.33 -17.08
N VAL A 83 -12.05 4.25 -17.41
CA VAL A 83 -11.47 3.03 -17.96
C VAL A 83 -11.45 2.01 -16.82
N PRO A 84 -12.21 0.90 -16.89
CA PRO A 84 -12.11 -0.14 -15.89
C PRO A 84 -10.65 -0.60 -15.87
N GLN A 85 -9.94 -0.33 -14.77
CA GLN A 85 -8.60 -0.88 -14.57
C GLN A 85 -8.74 -2.39 -14.72
N GLN A 86 -8.21 -2.92 -15.83
CA GLN A 86 -8.15 -4.35 -16.05
C GLN A 86 -7.38 -4.91 -14.86
N ARG A 87 -8.10 -5.50 -13.92
CA ARG A 87 -7.51 -6.22 -12.79
C ARG A 87 -6.55 -7.21 -13.43
N LYS A 88 -5.25 -6.99 -13.26
CA LYS A 88 -4.23 -7.92 -13.70
C LYS A 88 -4.60 -9.24 -13.03
N LYS A 89 -5.22 -10.15 -13.78
CA LYS A 89 -5.51 -11.50 -13.31
C LYS A 89 -4.14 -12.07 -12.98
N THR A 90 -3.85 -12.24 -11.70
CA THR A 90 -2.70 -13.00 -11.25
C THR A 90 -2.78 -14.34 -11.96
N ARG A 91 -1.93 -14.56 -12.96
CA ARG A 91 -1.81 -15.86 -13.62
C ARG A 91 -1.41 -16.81 -12.50
N LYS A 92 -2.34 -17.65 -12.06
CA LYS A 92 -2.01 -18.80 -11.23
C LYS A 92 -0.97 -19.59 -12.02
N THR A 93 0.23 -19.70 -11.49
CA THR A 93 1.25 -20.61 -12.01
C THR A 93 0.70 -22.04 -11.92
N PRO A 94 0.91 -22.89 -12.93
CA PRO A 94 0.35 -24.26 -12.95
C PRO A 94 1.13 -25.24 -12.05
N ASP A 95 1.95 -24.78 -11.10
CA ASP A 95 2.91 -25.61 -10.37
C ASP A 95 2.43 -26.10 -8.98
N GLN A 96 1.12 -26.16 -8.77
CA GLN A 96 0.52 -26.83 -7.60
C GLN A 96 -0.39 -27.99 -8.02
N ALA A 97 0.07 -28.77 -8.99
CA ALA A 97 -0.59 -29.99 -9.44
C ALA A 97 0.33 -31.22 -9.36
N HIS A 98 1.07 -31.42 -8.25
CA HIS A 98 1.67 -32.73 -8.00
C HIS A 98 2.12 -32.95 -6.54
N SER A 99 1.21 -33.38 -5.67
CA SER A 99 1.53 -34.35 -4.60
C SER A 99 0.26 -34.71 -3.84
N GLN A 100 -0.40 -35.78 -4.27
CA GLN A 100 -0.92 -36.85 -3.41
C GLN A 100 -1.76 -37.80 -4.26
N SER A 101 -1.08 -38.65 -5.02
CA SER A 101 -1.68 -39.90 -5.48
C SER A 101 -0.59 -40.88 -5.92
N VAL A 102 -0.45 -41.93 -5.10
CA VAL A 102 -0.11 -43.32 -5.48
C VAL A 102 1.36 -43.68 -5.73
N ALA A 103 1.92 -44.40 -4.75
CA ALA A 103 2.93 -45.45 -4.88
C ALA A 103 2.85 -46.31 -3.60
N VAL A 104 2.89 -47.64 -3.53
CA VAL A 104 3.19 -48.72 -4.48
C VAL A 104 2.68 -50.02 -3.82
N ARG A 105 2.19 -50.97 -4.64
CA ARG A 105 1.88 -52.36 -4.26
C ARG A 105 3.14 -53.09 -3.78
N GLY A 106 3.09 -53.75 -2.62
CA GLY A 106 4.08 -54.76 -2.20
C GLY A 106 3.62 -55.51 -0.95
N GLY A 107 3.24 -56.78 -1.10
CA GLY A 107 2.65 -57.60 -0.03
C GLY A 107 3.65 -58.41 0.82
N ARG A 108 3.06 -59.20 1.72
CA ARG A 108 3.61 -60.30 2.57
C ARG A 108 4.17 -59.93 3.95
N GLY A 109 3.30 -60.04 4.97
CA GLY A 109 3.39 -61.16 5.91
C GLY A 109 3.98 -60.92 7.31
N ARG A 110 3.25 -61.47 8.29
CA ARG A 110 3.71 -62.16 9.52
C ARG A 110 3.99 -61.32 10.78
N ASN A 111 2.96 -61.29 11.64
CA ASN A 111 2.98 -61.75 13.03
C ASN A 111 4.36 -62.00 13.69
N SER A 112 4.75 -61.15 14.63
CA SER A 112 5.55 -61.44 15.84
C SER A 112 5.51 -60.16 16.68
N GLY A 113 4.68 -60.00 17.71
CA GLY A 113 4.70 -60.81 18.92
C GLY A 113 5.88 -60.41 19.80
N ARG A 114 5.64 -59.59 20.85
CA ARG A 114 6.24 -59.62 22.21
C ARG A 114 6.31 -58.23 22.87
N GLY A 115 5.56 -58.08 23.97
CA GLY A 115 5.98 -57.28 25.13
C GLY A 115 5.34 -55.90 25.33
N GLY A 116 4.31 -55.82 26.18
CA GLY A 116 4.07 -54.62 27.00
C GLY A 116 5.16 -54.46 28.10
N PRO A 117 5.05 -53.56 29.11
CA PRO A 117 3.82 -52.92 29.61
C PRO A 117 3.96 -51.42 30.00
N CYS A 118 2.84 -50.90 30.50
CA CYS A 118 2.58 -49.61 31.14
C CYS A 118 3.37 -49.35 32.45
N GLY A 119 3.68 -48.08 32.75
CA GLY A 119 4.13 -47.57 34.07
C GLY A 119 4.71 -46.14 33.93
N ARG A 120 4.05 -45.03 34.31
CA ARG A 120 3.66 -44.47 35.62
C ARG A 120 4.83 -43.86 36.46
N HIS A 121 5.20 -42.61 36.14
CA HIS A 121 5.74 -41.51 37.01
C HIS A 121 7.07 -41.73 37.80
N PRO A 122 7.61 -40.74 38.58
CA PRO A 122 8.44 -39.59 38.17
C PRO A 122 9.74 -39.40 39.03
N ALA A 123 10.82 -38.79 38.51
CA ALA A 123 11.92 -38.18 39.31
C ALA A 123 12.87 -37.42 38.37
N ARG A 124 13.09 -36.10 38.49
CA ARG A 124 13.86 -35.38 39.54
C ARG A 124 15.33 -35.82 39.62
N SER A 125 16.20 -35.09 38.93
CA SER A 125 17.53 -34.61 39.38
C SER A 125 18.32 -34.18 38.14
N GLY A 126 18.45 -32.88 37.85
CA GLY A 126 19.59 -32.08 38.32
C GLY A 126 20.36 -31.68 37.05
N GLY A 127 20.76 -30.44 36.79
CA GLY A 127 20.95 -29.27 37.64
C GLY A 127 22.27 -28.64 37.19
N ARG A 128 22.29 -27.28 37.18
CA ARG A 128 23.47 -26.39 37.11
C ARG A 128 24.07 -26.22 35.71
N GLY A 129 24.35 -25.01 35.22
CA GLY A 129 24.29 -23.64 35.72
C GLY A 129 24.57 -22.71 34.53
N GLY A 130 24.46 -21.38 34.57
CA GLY A 130 24.28 -20.40 35.62
C GLY A 130 24.94 -19.10 35.14
N ALA A 131 24.16 -18.01 35.12
CA ALA A 131 24.52 -16.58 35.22
C ALA A 131 25.59 -16.00 34.26
N LYS A 132 25.44 -14.78 33.72
CA LYS A 132 25.46 -13.53 34.50
C LYS A 132 24.73 -12.39 33.80
N SER A 133 24.00 -11.64 34.62
CA SER A 133 23.39 -10.36 34.32
C SER A 133 24.43 -9.25 34.25
N TRP A 134 24.18 -8.22 33.45
CA TRP A 134 24.76 -6.89 33.63
C TRP A 134 23.63 -5.88 33.67
N ASN A 135 23.55 -5.11 34.77
CA ASN A 135 22.59 -4.05 34.95
C ASN A 135 23.33 -2.78 35.36
N LYS A 136 22.86 -1.64 34.81
CA LYS A 136 23.01 -0.24 35.24
C LYS A 136 24.40 0.32 35.59
N ARG A 137 24.74 1.41 34.90
CA ARG A 137 24.73 2.75 35.51
C ARG A 137 23.99 3.72 34.60
#